data_AF-A0A7Z7HU33-F1
#
_entry.id   AF-A0A7Z7HU33-F1
#
_cell.length_a   1.000
_cell.length_b   1.000
_cell.length_c   1.000
_cell.angle_alpha   90.00
_cell.angle_beta   90.00
_cell.angle_gamma   90.00
#
_symmetry.space_group_name_H-M   'P 1'
#
loop_
_entity.id
_entity.type
_entity.pdbx_description
1 polymer ?
#
loop_
_entity_poly.entity_id
_entity_poly.type
_entity_poly.pdbx_seq_one_letter_code
_entity_poly.pdbx_strand_id
1 'polypeptide(L)'
;MSDRSRTNQLLYQAELLALSSSEEDEHAIARGMAQEEGALALFELALTSLLREVTEHARLTQHEWRYLLSDEGPAMAELQRLRDLAHDQDSWLCWLVMQLDKLHSSDGAAKRRAPHPGMIAVGDQASFREQLITHLNAAKREVAALRETSQEW
;
A
#
# COMPACT_ATOMS: atom_id res chain seq x y z
N MET A 1 14.67 17.06 -3.32
CA MET A 1 14.11 15.84 -3.94
C MET A 1 12.70 16.18 -4.38
N SER A 2 12.28 15.79 -5.59
CA SER A 2 10.88 15.95 -6.02
C SER A 2 9.99 14.89 -5.40
N ASP A 3 8.69 15.16 -5.30
CA ASP A 3 7.69 14.19 -4.80
C ASP A 3 7.71 12.90 -5.64
N ARG A 4 7.87 13.03 -6.96
CA ARG A 4 8.07 11.89 -7.87
C ARG A 4 9.24 10.98 -7.48
N SER A 5 10.39 11.57 -7.17
CA SER A 5 11.58 10.82 -6.74
C SER A 5 11.33 10.15 -5.38
N ARG A 6 10.63 10.83 -4.47
CA ARG A 6 10.29 10.30 -3.15
C ARG A 6 9.32 9.11 -3.24
N THR A 7 8.29 9.20 -4.08
CA THR A 7 7.32 8.11 -4.34
C THR A 7 8.06 6.86 -4.81
N ASN A 8 8.96 7.00 -5.79
CA ASN A 8 9.73 5.86 -6.31
C ASN A 8 10.64 5.23 -5.25
N GLN A 9 11.32 6.07 -4.46
CA GLN A 9 12.19 5.58 -3.40
C GLN A 9 11.42 4.77 -2.36
N LEU A 10 10.24 5.25 -1.93
CA LEU A 10 9.44 4.58 -0.92
C LEU A 10 8.85 3.26 -1.42
N LEU A 11 8.35 3.22 -2.67
CA LEU A 11 7.89 1.97 -3.29
C LEU A 11 9.01 0.94 -3.40
N TYR A 12 10.22 1.38 -3.73
CA TYR A 12 11.38 0.50 -3.80
C TYR A 12 11.82 0.00 -2.41
N GLN A 13 11.83 0.87 -1.39
CA GLN A 13 12.14 0.49 -0.02
C GLN A 13 11.13 -0.50 0.55
N ALA A 14 9.83 -0.30 0.31
CA ALA A 14 8.78 -1.22 0.72
C ALA A 14 8.99 -2.61 0.11
N GLU A 15 9.27 -2.68 -1.20
CA GLU A 15 9.57 -3.94 -1.88
C GLU A 15 10.81 -4.63 -1.33
N LEU A 16 11.92 -3.89 -1.14
CA LEU A 16 13.14 -4.47 -0.58
C LEU A 16 12.89 -5.09 0.80
N LEU A 17 12.14 -4.39 1.65
CA LEU A 17 11.81 -4.90 2.97
C LEU A 17 10.89 -6.14 2.89
N ALA A 18 9.92 -6.14 1.98
CA ALA A 18 9.03 -7.28 1.75
C ALA A 18 9.75 -8.51 1.17
N LEU A 19 10.82 -8.33 0.39
CA LEU A 19 11.63 -9.41 -0.18
C LEU A 19 12.77 -9.87 0.73
N SER A 20 13.08 -9.11 1.79
CA SER A 20 14.16 -9.45 2.71
C SER A 20 13.81 -10.73 3.48
N SER A 21 14.73 -11.71 3.45
CA SER A 21 14.64 -12.88 4.29
C SER A 21 14.99 -12.52 5.74
N SER A 22 14.34 -13.19 6.69
CA SER A 22 14.73 -13.17 8.09
C SER A 22 15.50 -14.44 8.43
N GLU A 23 16.40 -14.37 9.40
CA GLU A 23 17.01 -15.58 9.98
C GLU A 23 15.94 -16.55 10.50
N GLU A 24 16.17 -17.84 10.36
CA GLU A 24 15.29 -18.90 10.87
C GLU A 24 15.71 -19.23 12.31
N ASP A 25 15.10 -18.56 13.27
CA ASP A 25 15.22 -18.84 14.71
C ASP A 25 13.84 -18.77 15.40
N GLU A 26 13.84 -18.83 16.75
CA GLU A 26 12.60 -18.78 17.56
C GLU A 26 11.77 -17.49 17.39
N HIS A 27 12.34 -16.42 16.85
CA HIS A 27 11.68 -15.15 16.58
C HIS A 27 11.37 -14.93 15.09
N ALA A 28 11.64 -15.90 14.21
CA ALA A 28 11.43 -15.76 12.77
C ALA A 28 10.01 -15.30 12.40
N ILE A 29 8.98 -15.87 13.05
CA ILE A 29 7.58 -15.51 12.82
C ILE A 29 7.30 -14.04 13.19
N ALA A 30 7.79 -13.61 14.36
CA ALA A 30 7.61 -12.26 14.86
C ALA A 30 8.35 -11.23 14.00
N ARG A 31 9.59 -11.52 13.60
CA ARG A 31 10.34 -10.68 12.67
C ARG A 31 9.67 -10.60 11.31
N GLY A 32 9.14 -11.72 10.80
CA GLY A 32 8.39 -11.75 9.56
C GLY A 32 7.17 -10.82 9.59
N MET A 33 6.39 -10.84 10.68
CA MET A 33 5.25 -9.92 10.85
C MET A 33 5.71 -8.46 10.94
N ALA A 34 6.75 -8.17 11.71
CA ALA A 34 7.29 -6.82 11.84
C ALA A 34 7.82 -6.27 10.50
N GLN A 35 8.47 -7.11 9.69
CA GLN A 35 8.91 -6.74 8.34
C GLN A 35 7.72 -6.48 7.42
N GLU A 36 6.70 -7.33 7.46
CA GLU A 36 5.46 -7.18 6.67
C GLU A 36 4.75 -5.85 7.00
N GLU A 37 4.58 -5.51 8.28
CA GLU A 37 4.00 -4.24 8.70
C GLU A 37 4.89 -3.05 8.40
N GLY A 38 6.21 -3.18 8.56
CA GLY A 38 7.16 -2.14 8.18
C GLY A 38 7.13 -1.83 6.68
N ALA A 39 7.00 -2.86 5.85
CA ALA A 39 6.88 -2.70 4.41
C ALA A 39 5.53 -2.07 4.03
N LEU A 40 4.45 -2.43 4.73
CA LEU A 40 3.15 -1.80 4.56
C LEU A 40 3.16 -0.32 4.97
N ALA A 41 3.84 0.04 6.06
CA ALA A 41 4.00 1.43 6.49
C ALA A 41 4.80 2.25 5.46
N LEU A 42 5.86 1.67 4.86
CA LEU A 42 6.57 2.31 3.75
C LEU A 42 5.67 2.49 2.52
N PHE A 43 4.75 1.55 2.28
CA PHE A 43 3.77 1.65 1.20
C PHE A 43 2.75 2.77 1.47
N GLU A 44 2.32 2.99 2.71
CA GLU A 44 1.49 4.16 3.07
C GLU A 44 2.22 5.49 2.82
N LEU A 45 3.49 5.56 3.21
CA LEU A 45 4.31 6.75 2.93
C LEU A 45 4.43 6.97 1.42
N ALA A 46 4.58 5.90 0.64
CA ALA A 46 4.60 5.99 -0.82
C ALA A 46 3.26 6.50 -1.38
N LEU A 47 2.12 6.03 -0.86
CA LEU A 47 0.79 6.52 -1.24
C LEU A 47 0.66 8.02 -0.92
N THR A 48 1.07 8.44 0.27
CA THR A 48 1.04 9.86 0.66
C THR A 48 1.91 10.72 -0.26
N SER A 49 3.10 10.22 -0.62
CA SER A 49 4.00 10.89 -1.56
C SER A 49 3.40 10.97 -2.97
N LEU A 50 2.75 9.90 -3.45
CA LEU A 50 2.06 9.87 -4.74
C LEU A 50 0.92 10.89 -4.77
N LEU A 51 0.13 10.98 -3.69
CA LEU A 51 -0.97 11.94 -3.60
C LEU A 51 -0.47 13.37 -3.64
N ARG A 52 0.66 13.68 -2.98
CA ARG A 52 1.32 14.99 -3.11
C ARG A 52 1.81 15.24 -4.54
N GLU A 53 2.45 14.26 -5.15
CA GLU A 53 2.91 14.33 -6.54
C GLU A 53 1.76 14.67 -7.52
N VAL A 54 0.64 13.95 -7.45
CA VAL A 54 -0.49 14.19 -8.39
C VAL A 54 -1.31 15.43 -8.05
N THR A 55 -1.10 16.03 -6.87
CA THR A 55 -1.78 17.25 -6.43
C THR A 55 -0.85 18.46 -6.31
N GLU A 56 0.39 18.37 -6.81
CA GLU A 56 1.44 19.39 -6.65
C GLU A 56 0.95 20.80 -7.06
N HIS A 57 0.14 20.88 -8.11
CA HIS A 57 -0.37 22.15 -8.63
C HIS A 57 -1.68 22.64 -7.98
N ALA A 58 -2.35 21.81 -7.18
CA ALA A 58 -3.69 22.07 -6.65
C ALA A 58 -3.71 22.92 -5.37
N ARG A 59 -2.54 23.29 -4.82
CA ARG A 59 -2.40 24.14 -3.61
C ARG A 59 -3.32 23.68 -2.44
N LEU A 60 -3.38 22.36 -2.23
CA LEU A 60 -4.25 21.78 -1.20
C LEU A 60 -3.76 22.15 0.21
N THR A 61 -4.70 22.33 1.13
CA THR A 61 -4.42 22.61 2.55
C THR A 61 -4.19 21.34 3.37
N GLN A 62 -4.73 20.20 2.90
CA GLN A 62 -4.66 18.90 3.57
C GLN A 62 -4.20 17.83 2.57
N HIS A 63 -3.31 16.95 3.02
CA HIS A 63 -2.73 15.89 2.19
C HIS A 63 -2.92 14.50 2.80
N GLU A 64 -3.84 14.38 3.77
CA GLU A 64 -4.20 13.11 4.38
C GLU A 64 -4.89 12.22 3.36
N TRP A 65 -4.36 11.02 3.15
CA TRP A 65 -4.85 10.13 2.10
C TRP A 65 -6.32 9.75 2.28
N ARG A 66 -6.79 9.59 3.53
CA ARG A 66 -8.19 9.30 3.85
C ARG A 66 -9.13 10.38 3.33
N TYR A 67 -8.74 11.65 3.46
CA TYR A 67 -9.52 12.77 2.94
C TYR A 67 -9.43 12.84 1.42
N LEU A 68 -8.22 12.77 0.85
CA LEU A 68 -8.02 12.87 -0.60
C LEU A 68 -8.70 11.75 -1.38
N LEU A 69 -8.80 10.55 -0.81
CA LEU A 69 -9.48 9.39 -1.40
C LEU A 69 -10.95 9.26 -0.96
N SER A 70 -11.48 10.20 -0.17
CA SER A 70 -12.91 10.23 0.16
C SER A 70 -13.74 10.94 -0.90
N ASP A 71 -15.05 10.69 -0.91
CA ASP A 71 -16.02 11.39 -1.75
C ASP A 71 -16.07 12.91 -1.48
N GLU A 72 -15.66 13.34 -0.28
CA GLU A 72 -15.54 14.75 0.11
C GLU A 72 -14.21 15.38 -0.32
N GLY A 73 -13.30 14.59 -0.89
CA GLY A 73 -12.01 15.06 -1.36
C GLY A 73 -12.11 16.00 -2.56
N PRO A 74 -11.02 16.70 -2.92
CA PRO A 74 -11.03 17.64 -4.04
C PRO A 74 -11.47 16.99 -5.38
N ALA A 75 -12.21 17.75 -6.18
CA ALA A 75 -12.67 17.37 -7.51
C ALA A 75 -11.54 17.51 -8.55
N MET A 76 -10.54 16.63 -8.48
CA MET A 76 -9.44 16.53 -9.44
C MET A 76 -9.53 15.20 -10.20
N ALA A 77 -9.18 15.22 -11.48
CA ALA A 77 -9.28 14.04 -12.35
C ALA A 77 -8.37 12.90 -11.86
N GLU A 78 -7.14 13.22 -11.44
CA GLU A 78 -6.16 12.26 -10.92
C GLU A 78 -6.63 11.65 -9.60
N LEU A 79 -7.18 12.46 -8.69
CA LEU A 79 -7.77 11.97 -7.45
C LEU A 79 -9.02 11.12 -7.72
N GLN A 80 -9.83 11.49 -8.71
CA GLN A 80 -11.00 10.70 -9.08
C GLN A 80 -10.59 9.32 -9.60
N ARG A 81 -9.58 9.24 -10.47
CA ARG A 81 -9.07 7.95 -10.94
C ARG A 81 -8.54 7.09 -9.79
N LEU A 82 -7.84 7.70 -8.82
CA LEU A 82 -7.40 6.99 -7.62
C LEU A 82 -8.57 6.56 -6.72
N ARG A 83 -9.64 7.37 -6.61
CA ARG A 83 -10.87 6.97 -5.91
C ARG A 83 -11.56 5.80 -6.60
N ASP A 84 -11.67 5.82 -7.91
CA ASP A 84 -12.26 4.73 -8.68
C ASP A 84 -11.47 3.44 -8.44
N LEU A 85 -10.13 3.54 -8.43
CA LEU A 85 -9.26 2.43 -8.10
C LEU A 85 -9.47 1.95 -6.66
N ALA A 86 -9.58 2.86 -5.68
CA ALA A 86 -9.84 2.49 -4.28
C ALA A 86 -11.20 1.78 -4.09
N HIS A 87 -12.17 2.00 -4.98
CA HIS A 87 -13.47 1.32 -4.97
C HIS A 87 -13.47 -0.03 -5.71
N ASP A 88 -12.53 -0.26 -6.62
CA ASP A 88 -12.37 -1.53 -7.31
C ASP A 88 -11.76 -2.58 -6.36
N GLN A 89 -12.53 -3.63 -6.06
CA GLN A 89 -12.20 -4.67 -5.08
C GLN A 89 -10.97 -5.49 -5.46
N ASP A 90 -10.64 -5.57 -6.76
CA ASP A 90 -9.48 -6.30 -7.24
C ASP A 90 -8.22 -5.42 -7.32
N SER A 91 -8.34 -4.13 -6.98
CA SER A 91 -7.26 -3.18 -7.10
C SER A 91 -6.27 -3.23 -5.94
N TRP A 92 -5.04 -2.80 -6.22
CA TRP A 92 -4.02 -2.63 -5.20
C TRP A 92 -4.37 -1.56 -4.17
N LEU A 93 -5.11 -0.53 -4.56
CA LEU A 93 -5.40 0.60 -3.68
C LEU A 93 -6.53 0.24 -2.71
N CYS A 94 -7.55 -0.48 -3.17
CA CYS A 94 -8.57 -1.03 -2.29
C CYS A 94 -7.94 -1.96 -1.25
N TRP A 95 -7.11 -2.92 -1.69
CA TRP A 95 -6.39 -3.81 -0.77
C TRP A 95 -5.51 -3.03 0.21
N LEU A 96 -4.76 -2.03 -0.26
CA LEU A 96 -3.88 -1.23 0.60
C LEU A 96 -4.68 -0.50 1.67
N VAL A 97 -5.73 0.23 1.30
CA VAL A 97 -6.58 0.98 2.25
C VAL A 97 -7.12 0.06 3.35
N MET A 98 -7.60 -1.14 2.98
CA MET A 98 -8.07 -2.13 3.94
C MET A 98 -6.96 -2.59 4.91
N GLN A 99 -5.72 -2.77 4.43
CA GLN A 99 -4.62 -3.16 5.31
C GLN A 99 -4.13 -1.99 6.17
N LEU A 100 -4.18 -0.75 5.67
CA LEU A 100 -3.80 0.43 6.46
C LEU A 100 -4.76 0.68 7.62
N ASP A 101 -6.06 0.41 7.44
CA ASP A 101 -7.01 0.48 8.55
C ASP A 101 -6.71 -0.57 9.62
N LYS A 102 -6.26 -1.78 9.24
CA LYS A 102 -5.78 -2.78 10.21
C LYS A 102 -4.47 -2.37 10.86
N LEU A 103 -3.53 -1.82 10.09
CA LEU A 103 -2.23 -1.35 10.59
C LEU A 103 -2.41 -0.26 11.65
N HIS A 104 -3.38 0.64 11.46
CA HIS A 104 -3.70 1.69 12.42
C HIS A 104 -4.60 1.24 13.58
N SER A 105 -5.12 0.02 13.52
CA SER A 105 -5.87 -0.58 14.62
C SER A 105 -4.95 -1.20 15.68
N SER A 106 -5.50 -1.55 16.84
CA SER A 106 -4.76 -2.29 17.87
C SER A 106 -4.39 -3.73 17.48
N ASP A 107 -4.98 -4.26 16.41
CA ASP A 107 -4.74 -5.65 15.98
C ASP A 107 -3.50 -5.80 15.10
N GLY A 108 -3.08 -4.75 14.39
CA GLY A 108 -2.03 -4.84 13.37
C GLY A 108 -2.51 -5.54 12.09
N ALA A 109 -1.79 -5.32 10.99
CA ALA A 109 -2.11 -5.88 9.67
C ALA A 109 -1.55 -7.29 9.48
N ALA A 110 -0.40 -7.62 10.07
CA ALA A 110 0.26 -8.91 9.88
C ALA A 110 -0.17 -9.98 10.90
N LYS A 111 -1.15 -9.70 11.75
CA LYS A 111 -1.62 -10.63 12.78
C LYS A 111 -2.17 -11.91 12.16
N ARG A 112 -1.43 -13.01 12.36
CA ARG A 112 -1.85 -14.35 11.94
C ARG A 112 -2.90 -14.88 12.93
N ARG A 113 -4.06 -15.33 12.43
CA ARG A 113 -5.00 -16.09 13.28
C ARG A 113 -4.30 -17.39 13.71
N ALA A 114 -4.31 -17.68 15.01
CA ALA A 114 -3.76 -18.94 15.50
C ALA A 114 -4.46 -20.11 14.78
N PRO A 115 -3.73 -21.10 14.25
CA PRO A 115 -4.36 -22.25 13.62
C PRO A 115 -5.20 -22.98 14.66
N HIS A 116 -6.50 -23.12 14.40
CA HIS A 116 -7.38 -23.92 15.24
C HIS A 116 -6.91 -25.38 15.20
N PRO A 117 -6.63 -26.02 16.34
CA PRO A 117 -6.25 -27.43 16.36
C PRO A 117 -7.46 -28.26 15.91
N GLY A 118 -7.44 -28.70 14.64
CA GLY A 118 -8.51 -29.50 14.02
C GLY A 118 -8.95 -29.02 12.64
N MET A 119 -8.51 -27.85 12.16
CA MET A 119 -8.86 -27.35 10.84
C MET A 119 -7.71 -27.63 9.85
N ILE A 120 -7.90 -28.59 8.94
CA ILE A 120 -7.05 -28.70 7.74
C ILE A 120 -7.35 -27.44 6.91
N ALA A 121 -6.35 -26.58 6.75
CA ALA A 121 -6.48 -25.38 5.93
C ALA A 121 -6.82 -25.79 4.48
N VAL A 122 -8.09 -25.64 4.11
CA VAL A 122 -8.54 -25.74 2.73
C VAL A 122 -8.29 -24.40 2.08
N GLY A 123 -7.40 -24.37 1.09
CA GLY A 123 -7.26 -23.25 0.15
C GLY A 123 -5.88 -22.59 0.18
N ASP A 124 -5.23 -22.70 -0.97
CA ASP A 124 -4.03 -22.01 -1.45
C ASP A 124 -4.20 -20.47 -1.41
N GLN A 125 -4.37 -19.90 -0.21
CA GLN A 125 -4.39 -18.45 -0.04
C GLN A 125 -2.95 -17.95 0.06
N ALA A 126 -2.58 -17.07 -0.87
CA ALA A 126 -1.29 -16.40 -0.86
C ALA A 126 -1.04 -15.79 0.53
N SER A 127 0.17 -15.98 1.06
CA SER A 127 0.62 -15.37 2.29
C SER A 127 0.51 -13.85 2.23
N PHE A 128 0.43 -13.18 3.40
CA PHE A 128 0.36 -11.73 3.47
C PHE A 128 1.51 -11.05 2.70
N ARG A 129 2.71 -11.63 2.79
CA ARG A 129 3.90 -11.16 2.06
C ARG A 129 3.75 -11.26 0.54
N GLU A 130 3.22 -12.38 0.04
CA GLU A 130 2.97 -12.55 -1.39
C GLU A 130 1.92 -11.57 -1.92
N GLN A 131 0.85 -11.34 -1.14
CA GLN A 131 -0.15 -10.32 -1.45
C GLN A 131 0.48 -8.93 -1.48
N LEU A 132 1.28 -8.58 -0.47
CA LEU A 132 1.97 -7.30 -0.39
C LEU A 132 2.87 -7.06 -1.61
N ILE A 133 3.69 -8.04 -1.99
CA ILE A 133 4.57 -7.96 -3.18
C ILE A 133 3.73 -7.81 -4.46
N THR A 134 2.63 -8.55 -4.57
CA THR A 134 1.71 -8.47 -5.71
C THR A 134 1.13 -7.07 -5.87
N HIS A 135 0.63 -6.49 -4.78
CA HIS A 135 0.03 -5.16 -4.79
C HIS A 135 1.05 -4.03 -4.92
N LEU A 136 2.26 -4.18 -4.37
CA LEU A 136 3.38 -3.24 -4.64
C LEU A 136 3.74 -3.20 -6.13
N ASN A 137 3.82 -4.36 -6.78
CA ASN A 137 4.11 -4.45 -8.20
C ASN A 137 2.99 -3.87 -9.06
N ALA A 138 1.73 -4.12 -8.69
CA ALA A 138 0.57 -3.49 -9.33
C ALA A 138 0.62 -1.96 -9.18
N ALA A 139 0.88 -1.45 -7.96
CA ALA A 139 0.97 -0.01 -7.71
C ALA A 139 2.07 0.65 -8.55
N LYS A 140 3.25 0.04 -8.66
CA LYS A 140 4.34 0.59 -9.51
C LYS A 140 3.93 0.73 -10.97
N ARG A 141 3.18 -0.24 -11.51
CA ARG A 141 2.66 -0.18 -12.90
C ARG A 141 1.62 0.93 -13.04
N GLU A 142 0.64 0.97 -12.15
CA GLU A 142 -0.41 2.01 -12.17
C GLU A 142 0.16 3.43 -12.00
N VAL A 143 1.14 3.60 -11.11
CA VAL A 143 1.82 4.89 -10.91
C VAL A 143 2.58 5.32 -12.18
N ALA A 144 3.20 4.39 -12.90
CA ALA A 144 3.84 4.70 -14.18
C ALA A 144 2.79 5.16 -15.21
N ALA A 145 1.68 4.41 -15.34
CA ALA A 145 0.59 4.74 -16.26
C ALA A 145 -0.07 6.10 -15.95
N LEU A 146 -0.30 6.40 -14.67
CA LEU A 146 -0.82 7.70 -14.21
C LEU A 146 0.06 8.86 -14.70
N ARG A 147 1.39 8.73 -14.54
CA ARG A 147 2.36 9.77 -14.93
C ARG A 147 2.52 9.94 -16.43
N GLU A 148 2.30 8.88 -17.20
CA GLU A 148 2.24 8.98 -18.67
C GLU A 148 1.03 9.80 -19.07
N THR A 149 -0.15 9.49 -18.51
CA THR A 149 -1.35 10.28 -18.81
C THR A 149 -1.26 11.72 -18.35
N SER A 150 -0.62 12.04 -17.22
CA SER A 150 -0.45 13.43 -16.76
C SER A 150 0.54 14.26 -17.60
N GLN A 151 1.36 13.64 -18.47
CA GLN A 151 2.26 14.38 -19.39
C GLN A 151 1.57 14.78 -20.69
N GLU A 152 0.40 14.21 -20.98
CA GLU A 152 -0.37 14.49 -22.21
C GLU A 152 -1.28 15.74 -22.10
N TRP A 153 -1.35 16.38 -20.93
CA TRP A 153 -2.20 17.53 -20.62
C TRP A 153 -1.42 18.78 -20.24
#